data_AF-A0A928Y0M7-F1
#
_entry.id   AF-A0A928Y0M7-F1
#
_cell.length_a   1.000
_cell.length_b   1.000
_cell.length_c   1.000
_cell.angle_alpha   90.00
_cell.angle_beta   90.00
_cell.angle_gamma   90.00
#
_symmetry.space_group_name_H-M   'P 1'
#
loop_
_entity.id
_entity.type
_entity.pdbx_description
1 polymer ?
#
loop_
_entity_poly.entity_id
_entity_poly.type
_entity_poly.pdbx_seq_one_letter_code
_entity_poly.pdbx_strand_id
1 'polypeptide(L)' 'MRVPESRVHVVGDAAVRPFNHVSRGGREDAYRWNCTGVCRRTGERREVIQAHWPNTPGTR' A
#
# COMPACT_ATOMS: atom_id res chain seq x y z
N MET A 1 3.72 -15.28 6.27
CA MET A 1 3.84 -13.80 6.17
C MET A 1 2.66 -13.17 6.89
N ARG A 2 2.88 -12.45 8.00
CA ARG A 2 1.81 -11.69 8.68
C ARG A 2 1.53 -10.43 7.88
N VAL A 3 0.27 -10.23 7.50
CA VAL A 3 -0.20 -8.96 6.92
C VAL A 3 -0.19 -7.94 8.07
N PRO A 4 0.58 -6.85 8.03
CA PRO A 4 0.45 -5.79 9.03
C PRO A 4 -1.01 -5.33 9.01
N GLU A 5 -1.62 -5.18 10.19
CA GLU A 5 -2.97 -4.64 10.29
C GLU A 5 -3.05 -3.37 9.45
N SER A 6 -3.98 -3.30 8.50
CA SER A 6 -4.19 -2.16 7.61
C SER A 6 -4.71 -0.94 8.38
N ARG A 7 -3.91 -0.45 9.33
CA ARG A 7 -4.19 0.75 10.11
C ARG A 7 -3.76 1.95 9.30
N VAL A 8 -4.67 2.90 9.15
CA VAL A 8 -4.36 4.21 8.59
C VAL A 8 -3.81 5.06 9.71
N HIS A 9 -2.61 5.62 9.49
CA HIS A 9 -2.00 6.57 10.40
C HIS A 9 -2.24 7.98 9.85
N VAL A 10 -2.88 8.84 10.63
CA VAL A 10 -3.16 10.23 10.23
C VAL A 10 -2.14 11.15 10.92
N VAL A 11 -1.47 12.00 10.12
CA VAL A 11 -0.49 12.98 10.59
C VAL A 11 -0.78 14.31 9.88
N GLY A 12 -1.35 15.27 10.61
CA GLY A 12 -1.78 16.55 10.03
C GLY A 12 -2.83 16.35 8.93
N ASP A 13 -2.56 16.90 7.74
CA ASP A 13 -3.37 16.71 6.53
C ASP A 13 -3.01 15.45 5.74
N ALA A 14 -2.03 14.66 6.19
CA ALA A 14 -1.62 13.42 5.54
C ALA A 14 -2.23 12.17 6.21
N ALA A 15 -2.51 11.16 5.39
CA ALA A 15 -2.88 9.81 5.81
C ALA A 15 -1.90 8.80 5.19
N VAL A 16 -1.18 8.08 6.04
CA VAL A 16 -0.24 7.02 5.66
C VAL A 16 -0.91 5.67 5.84
N ARG A 17 -0.91 4.86 4.79
CA ARG A 17 -1.51 3.52 4.82
C ARG A 17 -0.51 2.48 4.29
N PRO A 18 0.05 1.63 5.15
CA PRO A 18 0.61 0.36 4.70
C PRO A 18 -0.52 -0.56 4.24
N PHE A 19 -0.36 -1.24 3.11
CA PHE A 19 -1.32 -2.23 2.61
C PHE A 19 -0.60 -3.32 1.81
N ASN A 20 -1.12 -4.54 1.84
CA ASN A 20 -0.65 -5.60 0.95
C ASN A 20 -1.45 -5.59 -0.35
N HIS A 21 -0.77 -5.61 -1.49
CA HIS A 21 -1.40 -5.82 -2.78
C HIS A 21 -1.05 -7.22 -3.30
N VAL A 22 -2.06 -7.93 -3.80
CA VAL A 22 -1.87 -9.22 -4.46
C VAL A 22 -2.44 -9.11 -5.87
N SER A 23 -1.57 -9.17 -6.87
CA SER A 23 -2.00 -9.21 -8.27
C SER A 23 -2.32 -10.65 -8.63
N ARG A 24 -3.51 -10.83 -9.19
CA ARG A 24 -3.97 -12.11 -9.75
C ARG A 24 -4.20 -11.88 -11.25
N GLY A 25 -3.13 -11.78 -12.02
CA GLY A 25 -3.18 -11.58 -13.45
C GLY A 25 -2.33 -12.61 -14.18
N GLY A 26 -3.00 -13.51 -14.93
CA GLY A 26 -2.46 -14.37 -16.00
C GLY A 26 -1.35 -15.38 -15.63
N ARG A 27 -1.66 -16.69 -15.80
CA ARG A 27 -0.81 -17.92 -15.88
C ARG A 27 0.41 -18.12 -14.95
N GLU A 28 0.87 -17.12 -14.22
CA GLU A 28 2.00 -17.14 -13.30
C GLU A 28 1.51 -16.78 -11.89
N ASP A 29 2.24 -17.28 -10.89
CA ASP A 29 1.88 -17.26 -9.48
C ASP A 29 1.47 -15.87 -8.95
N ALA A 30 0.65 -15.85 -7.90
CA ALA A 30 0.18 -14.61 -7.29
C ALA A 30 1.35 -13.73 -6.80
N TYR A 31 1.59 -12.60 -7.48
CA TYR A 31 2.58 -11.61 -7.06
C TYR A 31 2.08 -10.83 -5.85
N ARG A 32 2.96 -10.64 -4.86
CA ARG A 32 2.64 -9.99 -3.57
C ARG A 32 3.55 -8.79 -3.30
N TRP A 33 2.97 -7.66 -2.95
CA TRP A 33 3.69 -6.43 -2.58
C TRP A 33 3.26 -5.95 -1.19
N ASN A 34 4.23 -5.49 -0.39
CA ASN A 34 3.97 -4.66 0.79
C ASN A 34 4.07 -3.20 0.38
N CYS A 35 2.93 -2.58 0.13
CA CYS A 35 2.85 -1.23 -0.38
C CYS A 35 2.68 -0.23 0.78
N THR A 36 3.17 0.99 0.58
CA THR A 36 2.78 2.13 1.40
C THR A 36 2.22 3.22 0.50
N GLY A 37 1.01 3.68 0.81
CA GLY A 37 0.40 4.83 0.16
C GLY A 37 0.32 6.00 1.14
N VAL A 38 0.62 7.20 0.65
CA VAL A 38 0.41 8.45 1.39
C VAL A 38 -0.59 9.29 0.62
N CYS A 39 -1.67 9.65 1.29
CA CYS A 39 -2.67 10.58 0.77
C CYS A 39 -2.58 11.91 1.50
N ARG A 40 -2.72 13.01 0.77
CA ARG A 40 -2.89 14.36 1.34
C ARG A 40 -4.34 14.78 1.21
N ARG A 41 -4.88 15.46 2.23
CA ARG A 41 -6.20 16.06 2.22
C ARG A 41 -6.11 17.56 1.93
N THR A 42 -6.76 18.01 0.86
CA THR A 42 -6.86 19.43 0.47
C THR A 42 -8.33 19.82 0.43
N GLY A 43 -8.81 20.47 1.49
CA GLY A 43 -10.25 20.68 1.70
C GLY A 43 -11.00 19.34 1.85
N GLU A 44 -11.94 19.08 0.95
CA GLU A 44 -12.71 17.83 0.86
C GLU A 44 -12.05 16.76 -0.02
N ARG A 45 -11.00 17.13 -0.78
CA ARG A 45 -10.32 16.20 -1.68
C ARG A 45 -9.24 15.42 -0.96
N ARG A 46 -9.01 14.18 -1.39
CA ARG A 46 -7.90 13.34 -0.97
C ARG A 46 -7.16 12.86 -2.20
N GLU A 47 -5.86 13.08 -2.23
CA GLU A 47 -5.01 12.78 -3.38
C GLU A 47 -3.84 11.93 -2.92
N VAL A 48 -3.49 10.88 -3.68
CA VAL A 48 -2.29 10.09 -3.42
C VAL A 48 -1.08 10.94 -3.82
N ILE A 49 -0.27 11.33 -2.84
CA ILE A 49 0.92 12.15 -3.08
C ILE A 49 2.21 11.31 -3.14
N GLN A 50 2.17 10.07 -2.64
CA GLN A 50 3.29 9.13 -2.71
C GLN A 50 2.79 7.68 -2.66
N ALA A 51 3.44 6.81 -3.44
CA ALA A 51 3.20 5.38 -3.39
C ALA A 51 4.53 4.62 -3.55
N HIS A 52 4.85 3.76 -2.59
CA HIS A 52 6.02 2.89 -2.64
C HIS A 52 5.59 1.43 -2.82
N TRP A 53 6.15 0.77 -3.83
CA TRP A 53 5.78 -0.58 -4.28
C TRP A 53 7.00 -1.51 -4.35
N PRO A 54 7.62 -1.86 -3.21
CA PRO A 54 8.70 -2.82 -3.20
C PRO A 54 8.12 -4.20 -3.52
N ASN A 55 8.69 -4.87 -4.52
CA ASN A 55 8.45 -6.29 -4.74
C ASN A 55 8.80 -7.03 -3.44
N THR A 56 7.88 -7.82 -2.91
CA THR A 56 8.28 -8.72 -1.84
C THR A 56 9.11 -9.82 -2.47
N PRO A 57 10.39 -10.03 -2.09
CA PRO A 57 11.08 -11.23 -2.54
C PRO A 57 10.23 -12.43 -2.11
N GLY A 58 9.87 -13.27 -3.09
CA GLY A 58 9.27 -14.57 -2.79
C GLY A 58 10.24 -15.30 -1.88
N THR A 59 9.81 -15.63 -0.66
CA THR A 59 10.50 -16.62 0.15
C THR A 59 10.56 -17.88 -0.71
N ARG A 60 11.78 -18.23 -1.14
CA ARG A 60 12.11 -19.59 -1.61
C ARG A 60 11.72 -20.61 -0.56
#